data_AF-A0A1S2SWH8-F1
#
_entry.id   AF-A0A1S2SWH8-F1
#
_cell.length_a   1.000
_cell.length_b   1.000
_cell.length_c   1.000
_cell.angle_alpha   90.00
_cell.angle_beta   90.00
_cell.angle_gamma   90.00
#
_symmetry.space_group_name_H-M   'P 1'
#
loop_
_entity.id
_entity.type
_entity.pdbx_description
1 polymer ?
#
loop_
_entity_poly.entity_id
_entity_poly.type
_entity_poly.pdbx_seq_one_letter_code
_entity_poly.pdbx_strand_id
1 'polypeptide(L)'
;MINKKHPEVLRVVEYVLDKASKNEEFSVQTATKSKELNGLNRHKLARIMRDICLDPEDDGSLARYTTVDNNHTDNISCHWQLNANAYFSYLSYKSVQTAKRALWISSAALAFTIMGLIFSGMDVFS
;
A
#
# COMPACT_ATOMS: atom_id res chain seq x y z
N MET A 1 18.52 -3.78 -7.98
CA MET A 1 18.48 -3.63 -6.50
C MET A 1 17.04 -3.77 -6.04
N ILE A 2 16.75 -4.77 -5.21
CA ILE A 2 15.41 -5.05 -4.68
C ILE A 2 15.00 -3.88 -3.78
N ASN A 3 13.96 -3.13 -4.15
CA ASN A 3 13.44 -2.06 -3.30
C ASN A 3 12.71 -2.67 -2.10
N LYS A 4 13.48 -3.04 -1.06
CA LYS A 4 13.00 -3.57 0.23
C LYS A 4 12.29 -2.51 1.09
N LYS A 5 11.88 -1.35 0.55
CA LYS A 5 11.36 -0.23 1.36
C LYS A 5 9.90 -0.37 1.80
N HIS A 6 9.10 -1.23 1.18
CA HIS A 6 7.68 -1.38 1.54
C HIS A 6 7.40 -2.72 2.21
N PRO A 7 6.74 -2.73 3.39
CA PRO A 7 6.28 -3.96 4.04
C PRO A 7 5.47 -4.81 3.06
N GLU A 8 5.61 -6.14 3.10
CA GLU A 8 4.90 -7.07 2.20
C GLU A 8 3.39 -6.80 2.20
N VAL A 9 2.81 -6.58 3.39
CA VAL A 9 1.39 -6.24 3.59
C VAL A 9 0.99 -4.99 2.83
N LEU A 10 1.79 -3.91 2.90
CA LEU A 10 1.48 -2.66 2.22
C LEU A 10 1.43 -2.82 0.70
N ARG A 11 2.32 -3.64 0.13
CA ARG A 11 2.31 -3.92 -1.32
C ARG A 11 1.05 -4.68 -1.73
N VAL A 12 0.61 -5.64 -0.92
CA VAL A 12 -0.62 -6.40 -1.19
C VAL A 12 -1.84 -5.49 -1.07
N VAL A 13 -1.88 -4.62 -0.06
CA VAL A 13 -2.92 -3.58 0.08
C VAL A 13 -2.98 -2.68 -1.15
N GLU A 14 -1.84 -2.16 -1.61
CA GLU A 14 -1.78 -1.31 -2.82
C GLU A 14 -2.22 -2.08 -4.08
N TYR A 15 -1.84 -3.36 -4.20
CA TYR A 15 -2.27 -4.21 -5.29
C TYR A 15 -3.79 -4.45 -5.30
N VAL A 16 -4.38 -4.81 -4.15
CA VAL A 16 -5.83 -5.02 -4.02
C VAL A 16 -6.59 -3.74 -4.38
N LEU A 17 -6.12 -2.58 -3.89
CA LEU A 17 -6.75 -1.29 -4.19
C LEU A 17 -6.67 -0.93 -5.67
N ASP A 18 -5.53 -1.17 -6.32
CA ASP A 18 -5.38 -0.93 -7.76
C ASP A 18 -6.37 -1.78 -8.57
N LYS A 19 -6.46 -3.08 -8.26
CA LYS A 19 -7.41 -4.00 -8.92
C LYS A 19 -8.86 -3.65 -8.65
N ALA A 20 -9.21 -3.34 -7.40
CA ALA A 20 -10.55 -2.90 -7.03
C ALA A 20 -10.95 -1.60 -7.76
N SER A 21 -10.01 -0.65 -7.90
CA SER A 21 -10.28 0.62 -8.60
C SER A 21 -10.55 0.45 -10.09
N LYS A 22 -10.00 -0.60 -10.71
CA LYS A 22 -10.21 -0.97 -12.12
C LYS A 22 -11.35 -1.97 -12.30
N ASN A 23 -12.00 -2.38 -11.21
CA ASN A 23 -12.97 -3.47 -11.18
C ASN A 23 -12.44 -4.77 -11.80
N GLU A 24 -11.14 -5.04 -11.62
CA GLU A 24 -10.48 -6.23 -12.14
C GLU A 24 -10.52 -7.35 -11.10
N GLU A 25 -10.94 -8.54 -11.56
CA GLU A 25 -10.86 -9.76 -10.76
C GLU A 25 -9.42 -10.33 -10.78
N PHE A 26 -9.04 -10.98 -9.69
CA PHE A 26 -7.80 -11.73 -9.66
C PHE A 26 -7.88 -12.88 -8.66
N SER A 27 -6.96 -13.83 -8.77
CA SER A 27 -6.82 -14.95 -7.85
C SER A 27 -5.49 -14.86 -7.12
N VAL A 28 -5.34 -15.59 -6.02
CA VAL A 28 -4.04 -15.67 -5.32
C VAL A 28 -2.97 -16.17 -6.31
N GLN A 29 -3.30 -17.16 -7.12
CA GLN A 29 -2.37 -17.73 -8.09
C GLN A 29 -1.99 -16.76 -9.20
N THR A 30 -2.93 -16.00 -9.79
CA THR A 30 -2.59 -15.01 -10.82
C THR A 30 -1.82 -13.82 -10.24
N ALA A 31 -2.18 -13.39 -9.02
CA ALA A 31 -1.50 -12.29 -8.33
C ALA A 31 -0.03 -12.60 -8.01
N THR A 32 0.32 -13.83 -7.62
CA THR A 32 1.74 -14.19 -7.39
C THR A 32 2.64 -14.08 -8.63
N LYS A 33 2.06 -14.13 -9.83
CA LYS A 33 2.79 -13.96 -11.10
C LYS A 33 2.99 -12.50 -11.48
N SER A 34 2.33 -11.57 -10.78
CA SER A 34 2.45 -10.14 -11.05
C SER A 34 3.84 -9.61 -10.67
N LYS A 35 4.35 -8.66 -11.47
CA LYS A 35 5.60 -7.97 -11.17
C LYS A 35 5.47 -7.08 -9.92
N GLU A 36 4.26 -6.58 -9.66
CA GLU A 36 3.92 -5.69 -8.54
C GLU A 36 4.10 -6.39 -7.18
N LEU A 37 3.78 -7.69 -7.10
CA LEU A 37 3.96 -8.49 -5.89
C LEU A 37 5.34 -9.14 -5.78
N ASN A 38 6.27 -8.88 -6.70
CA ASN A 38 7.71 -9.20 -6.64
C ASN A 38 8.04 -10.58 -6.02
N GLY A 39 7.45 -11.64 -6.56
CA GLY A 39 7.74 -13.01 -6.15
C GLY A 39 7.22 -13.40 -4.75
N LEU A 40 6.18 -12.74 -4.24
CA LEU A 40 5.53 -13.16 -3.01
C LEU A 40 5.02 -14.60 -3.14
N ASN A 41 5.33 -15.45 -2.16
CA ASN A 41 4.88 -16.84 -2.16
C ASN A 41 3.34 -16.92 -2.06
N ARG A 42 2.73 -17.85 -2.79
CA ARG A 42 1.29 -18.15 -2.79
C ARG A 42 0.69 -18.27 -1.38
N HIS A 43 1.34 -19.03 -0.48
CA HIS A 43 0.90 -19.18 0.91
C HIS A 43 0.97 -17.88 1.70
N LYS A 44 2.01 -17.07 1.48
CA LYS A 44 2.14 -15.76 2.14
C LYS A 44 1.08 -14.78 1.62
N LEU A 45 0.86 -14.75 0.32
CA LEU A 45 -0.16 -13.90 -0.29
C LEU A 45 -1.53 -14.25 0.23
N ALA A 46 -1.89 -15.52 0.20
CA ALA A 46 -3.14 -16.04 0.76
C ALA A 46 -3.32 -15.64 2.23
N ARG A 47 -2.28 -15.79 3.06
CA ARG A 47 -2.34 -15.40 4.47
C ARG A 47 -2.57 -13.90 4.65
N ILE A 48 -1.88 -13.06 3.89
CA ILE A 48 -2.04 -11.61 3.96
C ILE A 48 -3.44 -11.21 3.49
N MET A 49 -3.90 -11.74 2.35
CA MET A 49 -5.24 -11.49 1.83
C MET A 49 -6.33 -11.89 2.84
N ARG A 50 -6.16 -13.03 3.53
CA ARG A 50 -7.08 -13.48 4.58
C ARG A 50 -7.15 -12.52 5.78
N ASP A 51 -6.10 -11.75 6.03
CA ASP A 51 -6.04 -10.78 7.14
C ASP A 51 -6.60 -9.39 6.75
N ILE A 52 -6.43 -8.99 5.48
CA ILE A 52 -6.72 -7.62 5.04
C ILE A 52 -7.97 -7.48 4.17
N CYS A 53 -8.48 -8.55 3.58
CA CYS A 53 -9.64 -8.50 2.68
C CYS A 53 -10.95 -8.84 3.40
N LEU A 54 -12.06 -8.41 2.81
CA LEU A 54 -13.40 -8.92 3.09
C LEU A 54 -13.65 -10.22 2.30
N ASP A 55 -14.74 -10.90 2.63
CA ASP A 55 -15.29 -11.97 1.80
C ASP A 55 -15.61 -11.43 0.40
N PRO A 56 -14.96 -11.95 -0.66
CA PRO A 56 -15.11 -11.40 -2.01
C PRO A 56 -16.45 -11.75 -2.69
N GLU A 57 -17.14 -12.81 -2.24
CA GLU A 57 -18.38 -13.30 -2.85
C GLU A 57 -19.44 -13.61 -1.78
N ASP A 58 -19.32 -14.77 -1.14
CA ASP A 58 -20.21 -15.32 -0.12
C ASP A 58 -19.55 -15.37 1.27
N ASP A 59 -20.33 -15.46 2.34
CA ASP A 59 -19.79 -15.64 3.69
C ASP A 59 -18.89 -16.89 3.75
N GLY A 60 -17.63 -16.72 4.16
CA GLY A 60 -16.63 -17.79 4.18
C GLY A 60 -15.88 -18.01 2.85
N SER A 61 -16.22 -17.25 1.80
CA SER A 61 -15.50 -17.25 0.54
C SER A 61 -14.05 -16.79 0.69
N LEU A 62 -13.76 -15.91 1.66
CA LEU A 62 -12.39 -15.49 1.99
C LEU A 62 -11.53 -16.70 2.33
N ALA A 63 -12.00 -17.55 3.24
CA ALA A 63 -11.28 -18.75 3.64
C ALA A 63 -11.13 -19.73 2.47
N ARG A 64 -12.21 -19.94 1.69
CA ARG A 64 -12.20 -20.83 0.53
C ARG A 64 -11.16 -20.42 -0.51
N TYR A 65 -11.20 -19.18 -0.97
CA TYR A 65 -10.35 -18.70 -2.07
C TYR A 65 -8.93 -18.30 -1.65
N THR A 66 -8.64 -18.29 -0.35
CA THR A 66 -7.27 -18.14 0.17
C THR A 66 -6.69 -19.46 0.67
N THR A 67 -7.41 -20.58 0.54
CA THR A 67 -6.85 -21.89 0.91
C THR A 67 -5.99 -22.42 -0.22
N VAL A 68 -4.69 -22.54 0.05
CA VAL A 68 -3.73 -23.11 -0.89
C VAL A 68 -3.68 -24.62 -0.67
N ASP A 69 -4.47 -25.36 -1.45
CA ASP A 69 -4.56 -26.82 -1.42
C ASP A 69 -4.53 -27.43 -2.84
N ASN A 70 -4.64 -28.76 -2.93
CA ASN A 70 -4.68 -29.48 -4.20
C ASN A 70 -5.97 -29.27 -4.99
N ASN A 71 -7.00 -28.64 -4.40
CA ASN A 71 -8.26 -28.35 -5.08
C ASN A 71 -8.19 -27.08 -5.93
N HIS A 72 -7.06 -26.35 -5.92
CA HIS A 72 -6.80 -25.17 -6.75
C HIS A 72 -7.87 -24.07 -6.61
N THR A 73 -8.54 -24.01 -5.47
CA THR A 73 -9.63 -23.06 -5.20
C THR A 73 -9.14 -21.62 -5.17
N ASP A 74 -7.88 -21.41 -4.84
CA ASP A 74 -7.20 -20.11 -4.84
C ASP A 74 -6.67 -19.67 -6.22
N ASN A 75 -7.00 -20.44 -7.27
CA ASN A 75 -6.89 -20.00 -8.66
C ASN A 75 -8.18 -19.32 -9.16
N ILE A 76 -9.27 -19.38 -8.40
CA ILE A 76 -10.53 -18.72 -8.76
C ILE A 76 -10.35 -17.21 -8.62
N SER A 77 -10.67 -16.48 -9.69
CA SER A 77 -10.62 -15.02 -9.69
C SER A 77 -11.86 -14.46 -9.02
N CYS A 78 -11.68 -13.46 -8.16
CA CYS A 78 -12.78 -12.79 -7.47
C CYS A 78 -12.53 -11.28 -7.37
N HIS A 79 -13.58 -10.54 -7.03
CA HIS A 79 -13.48 -9.11 -6.72
C HIS A 79 -13.06 -8.90 -5.27
N TRP A 80 -11.77 -8.68 -5.06
CA TRP A 80 -11.23 -8.46 -3.73
C TRP A 80 -11.45 -7.02 -3.27
N GLN A 81 -11.96 -6.89 -2.05
CA GLN A 81 -12.07 -5.60 -1.36
C GLN A 81 -11.35 -5.67 -0.01
N LEU A 82 -10.76 -4.55 0.40
CA LEU A 82 -10.12 -4.46 1.71
C LEU A 82 -11.18 -4.35 2.81
N ASN A 83 -10.87 -4.91 3.97
CA ASN A 83 -11.62 -4.63 5.17
C ASN A 83 -11.35 -3.19 5.67
N ALA A 84 -12.26 -2.67 6.49
CA ALA A 84 -12.20 -1.30 6.97
C ALA A 84 -10.87 -1.01 7.70
N ASN A 85 -10.37 -1.95 8.51
CA ASN A 85 -9.14 -1.76 9.26
C ASN A 85 -7.92 -1.59 8.35
N ALA A 86 -7.76 -2.47 7.36
CA ALA A 86 -6.67 -2.40 6.38
C ALA A 86 -6.77 -1.12 5.53
N TYR A 87 -7.98 -0.76 5.12
CA TYR A 87 -8.23 0.47 4.36
C TYR A 87 -7.86 1.74 5.15
N PHE A 88 -8.35 1.88 6.39
CA PHE A 88 -8.03 3.03 7.23
C PHE A 88 -6.55 3.07 7.63
N SER A 89 -5.94 1.91 7.89
CA SER A 89 -4.50 1.81 8.15
C SER A 89 -3.68 2.32 6.96
N TYR A 90 -4.09 1.99 5.74
CA TYR A 90 -3.47 2.49 4.51
C TYR A 90 -3.62 4.00 4.35
N LEU A 91 -4.84 4.54 4.57
CA LEU A 91 -5.07 6.00 4.52
C LEU A 91 -4.23 6.73 5.56
N SER A 92 -4.17 6.22 6.80
CA SER A 92 -3.34 6.77 7.87
C SER A 92 -1.86 6.80 7.47
N TYR A 93 -1.36 5.70 6.88
CA TYR A 93 -0.01 5.63 6.35
C TYR A 93 0.26 6.70 5.28
N LYS A 94 -0.66 6.89 4.32
CA LYS A 94 -0.53 7.95 3.29
C LYS A 94 -0.53 9.34 3.93
N SER A 95 -1.42 9.60 4.88
CA SER A 95 -1.49 10.88 5.60
C SER A 95 -0.19 11.20 6.33
N VAL A 96 0.40 10.22 7.03
CA VAL A 96 1.70 10.39 7.70
C VAL A 96 2.82 10.68 6.70
N GLN A 97 2.82 10.02 5.54
CA GLN A 97 3.81 10.33 4.49
C GLN A 97 3.67 11.75 3.96
N THR A 98 2.44 12.20 3.69
CA THR A 98 2.16 13.55 3.21
C THR A 98 2.56 14.59 4.26
N ALA A 99 2.24 14.35 5.53
CA ALA A 99 2.64 15.21 6.64
C ALA A 99 4.17 15.33 6.77
N LYS A 100 4.91 14.22 6.62
CA LYS A 100 6.39 14.25 6.62
C LYS A 100 6.96 15.08 5.48
N ARG A 101 6.38 14.99 4.28
CA ARG A 101 6.80 15.81 3.13
C ARG A 101 6.50 17.29 3.37
N ALA A 102 5.30 17.61 3.84
CA ALA A 102 4.90 18.98 4.17
C ALA A 102 5.81 19.58 5.25
N LEU A 103 6.13 18.82 6.28
CA LEU A 103 7.07 19.23 7.33
C LEU A 103 8.45 19.53 6.77
N TRP A 104 8.98 18.67 5.90
CA TRP A 104 10.28 18.90 5.26
C TRP A 104 10.29 20.18 4.40
N ILE A 105 9.23 20.41 3.62
CA ILE A 105 9.08 21.64 2.82
C ILE A 105 8.99 22.87 3.73
N SER A 106 8.21 22.81 4.80
CA SER A 106 8.08 23.90 5.77
C SER A 106 9.41 24.22 6.44
N SER A 107 10.17 23.21 6.86
CA SER A 107 11.51 23.40 7.42
C SER A 107 12.48 24.04 6.43
N ALA A 108 12.44 23.63 5.16
CA ALA A 108 13.26 24.26 4.12
C ALA A 108 12.87 25.72 3.89
N ALA A 109 11.57 26.02 3.82
CA ALA A 109 11.07 27.38 3.67
C ALA A 109 11.52 28.29 4.82
N LEU A 110 11.40 27.82 6.07
CA LEU A 110 11.89 28.56 7.24
C LEU A 110 13.38 28.87 7.16
N ALA A 111 14.20 27.90 6.75
CA ALA A 111 15.64 28.12 6.57
C ALA A 111 15.94 29.19 5.51
N PHE A 112 15.23 29.17 4.37
CA PHE A 112 15.35 30.21 3.35
C PHE A 112 14.93 31.59 3.85
N THR A 113 13.83 31.68 4.61
CA THR A 113 13.38 32.96 5.18
C THR A 113 14.41 33.52 6.16
N ILE A 114 14.99 32.69 7.04
CA ILE A 114 16.04 33.12 7.97
C ILE A 114 17.27 33.62 7.21
N MET A 115 17.74 32.89 6.19
CA MET A 115 18.86 33.31 5.37
C MET A 115 18.59 34.64 4.66
N GLY A 116 17.39 34.80 4.08
CA GLY A 116 16.98 36.06 3.44
C GLY A 116 17.00 37.25 4.40
N LEU A 117 16.48 37.08 5.62
CA LEU A 117 16.52 38.13 6.64
C LEU A 117 17.96 38.51 7.04
N ILE A 118 18.89 37.56 7.11
CA ILE A 118 20.30 37.83 7.40
C ILE A 118 20.92 38.67 6.28
N PHE A 119 20.73 38.27 5.01
CA PHE A 119 21.26 39.04 3.87
C PHE A 119 20.65 40.44 3.77
N SER A 120 19.33 40.56 3.87
CA SER A 120 18.67 41.87 3.86
C SER A 120 19.04 42.74 5.06
N GLY A 121 19.29 42.13 6.24
CA GLY A 121 19.79 42.84 7.41
C GLY A 121 21.22 43.36 7.22
N MET A 122 22.10 42.57 6.58
CA MET A 122 23.47 42.99 6.27
C MET A 122 23.52 44.16 5.27
N ASP A 123 22.62 44.20 4.27
CA ASP A 123 22.53 45.31 3.31
C ASP A 123 22.07 46.64 3.95
N VAL A 124 21.35 46.60 5.08
CA VAL A 124 20.87 47.81 5.78
C VAL A 124 21.96 48.42 6.70
N PHE A 125 22.96 47.63 7.10
CA PHE A 125 24.03 48.06 8.00
C PHE A 125 25.40 48.27 7.31
N SER A 126 25.49 48.07 5.99
CA SER A 126 26.67 48.41 5.16
C SER A 126 26.51 49.75 4.45
#